data_AF-A0A848ZGJ7-F1
#
_entry.id   AF-A0A848ZGJ7-F1
#
_cell.length_a   1.000
_cell.length_b   1.000
_cell.length_c   1.000
_cell.angle_alpha   90.00
_cell.angle_beta   90.00
_cell.angle_gamma   90.00
#
_symmetry.space_group_name_H-M   'P 1'
#
loop_
_entity.id
_entity.type
_entity.pdbx_description
1 polymer ?
#
loop_
_entity_poly.entity_id
_entity_poly.type
_entity_poly.pdbx_seq_one_letter_code
_entity_poly.pdbx_strand_id
1 'polypeptide(L)' 'MAKLSRSRIYLALAMLAVVMLFGVFGYRFLSDYSWIDAFYMTIITVTTVGFSEVRPLDPPAKVFT' A
#
# COMPACT_ATOMS: atom_id res chain seq x y z
N MET A 1 18.93 -26.96 8.77
CA MET A 1 18.19 -26.17 7.75
C MET A 1 17.06 -25.27 8.29
N ALA A 2 16.66 -25.33 9.57
CA ALA A 2 15.47 -24.61 10.08
C ALA A 2 15.68 -23.14 10.53
N LYS A 3 16.92 -22.62 10.61
CA LYS A 3 17.16 -21.22 11.04
C LYS A 3 17.00 -20.18 9.91
N LEU A 4 17.07 -20.60 8.65
CA LEU A 4 17.02 -19.70 7.50
C LEU A 4 15.58 -19.33 7.06
N SER A 5 14.56 -20.05 7.53
CA SER A 5 13.16 -19.78 7.14
C SER A 5 12.54 -18.61 7.90
N ARG A 6 12.89 -18.43 9.18
CA ARG A 6 12.39 -17.31 9.99
C ARG A 6 12.84 -15.96 9.42
N SER A 7 14.11 -15.83 9.02
CA SER A 7 14.63 -14.58 8.44
C SER A 7 13.95 -14.20 7.12
N ARG A 8 13.58 -15.19 6.28
CA ARG A 8 12.85 -14.96 5.03
C ARG A 8 11.43 -14.44 5.28
N ILE A 9 10.73 -14.97 6.27
CA ILE A 9 9.38 -14.52 6.62
C ILE A 9 9.43 -13.10 7.20
N TYR A 10 10.37 -12.80 8.10
CA TYR A 10 10.54 -11.44 8.61
C TYR A 10 10.90 -10.45 7.51
N LEU A 11 11.76 -10.85 6.55
CA LEU A 11 12.07 -10.03 5.39
C LEU A 11 10.81 -9.78 4.53
N ALA A 12 10.01 -10.81 4.25
CA ALA A 12 8.77 -10.67 3.50
C ALA A 12 7.77 -9.73 4.19
N LEU A 13 7.60 -9.86 5.50
CA LEU A 13 6.75 -8.97 6.30
C LEU A 13 7.29 -7.53 6.32
N ALA A 14 8.61 -7.36 6.42
CA ALA A 14 9.24 -6.04 6.36
C ALA A 14 9.05 -5.39 4.98
N MET A 15 9.23 -6.16 3.89
CA MET A 15 8.98 -5.68 2.53
C MET A 15 7.50 -5.32 2.33
N LEU A 16 6.57 -6.14 2.84
CA LEU A 16 5.14 -5.83 2.80
C LEU A 16 4.84 -4.55 3.58
N ALA A 17 5.41 -4.37 4.77
CA ALA A 17 5.23 -3.15 5.55
C ALA A 17 5.77 -1.92 4.81
N VAL A 18 6.90 -2.03 4.11
CA VAL A 18 7.45 -0.95 3.27
C VAL A 18 6.48 -0.61 2.13
N VAL A 19 5.94 -1.61 1.44
CA VAL A 19 4.94 -1.40 0.36
C VAL A 19 3.69 -0.73 0.92
N MET A 20 3.19 -1.16 2.07
CA MET A 20 2.03 -0.56 2.73
C MET A 20 2.29 0.90 3.11
N LEU A 21 3.44 1.20 3.71
CA LEU A 21 3.79 2.58 4.06
C LEU A 21 3.93 3.45 2.81
N PHE A 22 4.59 2.94 1.76
CA PHE A 22 4.75 3.66 0.50
C PHE A 22 3.40 3.98 -0.14
N GLY A 23 2.46 3.03 -0.17
CA GLY A 23 1.08 3.25 -0.62
C GLY A 23 0.37 4.35 0.16
N VAL A 24 0.39 4.25 1.50
CA VAL A 24 -0.29 5.22 2.38
C VAL A 24 0.25 6.63 2.19
N PHE A 25 1.58 6.78 2.19
CA PHE A 25 2.19 8.09 2.00
C PHE A 25 1.98 8.62 0.58
N GLY A 26 2.00 7.76 -0.43
CA GLY A 26 1.72 8.15 -1.81
C GLY A 26 0.32 8.75 -1.97
N TYR A 27 -0.73 8.04 -1.54
CA TYR A 27 -2.09 8.59 -1.61
C TYR A 27 -2.27 9.82 -0.73
N ARG A 28 -1.60 9.90 0.43
CA ARG A 28 -1.67 11.07 1.31
C ARG A 28 -1.06 12.31 0.68
N PHE A 29 0.09 12.20 0.02
CA PHE A 29 0.83 13.36 -0.48
C PHE A 29 0.56 13.68 -1.95
N LEU A 30 0.26 12.69 -2.79
CA LEU A 30 -0.06 12.92 -4.21
C LEU A 30 -1.51 13.33 -4.40
N SER A 31 -2.44 12.77 -3.61
CA SER A 31 -3.88 12.94 -3.82
C SER A 31 -4.61 13.61 -2.65
N ASP A 32 -3.89 14.03 -1.60
CA ASP A 32 -4.46 14.64 -0.39
C ASP A 32 -5.60 13.82 0.26
N TYR A 33 -5.47 12.49 0.21
CA TYR A 33 -6.42 11.60 0.90
C TYR A 33 -6.30 11.76 2.41
N SER A 34 -7.41 11.58 3.15
CA SER A 34 -7.29 11.47 4.60
C SER A 34 -6.45 10.24 4.96
N TRP A 35 -5.85 10.22 6.16
CA TRP A 35 -5.03 9.07 6.58
C TRP A 35 -5.78 7.74 6.51
N ILE A 36 -7.08 7.76 6.82
CA ILE A 36 -7.96 6.59 6.77
C ILE A 36 -8.23 6.19 5.31
N ASP A 37 -8.56 7.15 4.46
CA ASP A 37 -8.83 6.88 3.04
C ASP A 37 -7.58 6.36 2.33
N ALA A 38 -6.41 6.93 2.63
CA ALA A 38 -5.12 6.50 2.08
C ALA A 38 -4.76 5.07 2.51
N PHE A 39 -5.01 4.73 3.78
CA PHE A 39 -4.84 3.37 4.29
C PHE A 39 -5.81 2.39 3.64
N TYR A 40 -7.08 2.76 3.53
CA TYR A 40 -8.10 1.96 2.86
C TYR A 40 -7.75 1.69 1.40
N MET A 41 -7.39 2.73 0.63
CA MET A 41 -6.95 2.60 -0.76
C MET A 41 -5.76 1.65 -0.88
N THR A 42 -4.75 1.81 -0.02
CA THR A 42 -3.58 0.93 -0.03
C THR A 42 -3.94 -0.53 0.21
N ILE A 43 -4.84 -0.81 1.17
CA ILE A 43 -5.30 -2.18 1.44
C ILE A 43 -5.99 -2.76 0.21
N ILE A 44 -7.01 -2.07 -0.34
CA ILE A 44 -7.80 -2.65 -1.44
C ILE A 44 -6.96 -2.85 -2.71
N THR A 45 -5.92 -2.04 -2.91
CA THR A 45 -4.95 -2.19 -4.01
C THR A 45 -4.00 -3.38 -3.77
N VAL A 46 -3.30 -3.43 -2.63
CA VAL A 46 -2.32 -4.50 -2.32
C VAL A 46 -3.00 -5.87 -2.21
N THR A 47 -4.23 -5.92 -1.71
CA THR A 47 -5.01 -7.17 -1.62
C THR A 47 -5.70 -7.53 -2.93
N THR A 48 -5.59 -6.70 -3.97
CA THR A 48 -6.25 -6.87 -5.28
C THR A 48 -7.78 -6.96 -5.22
N VAL A 49 -8.39 -6.50 -4.13
CA VAL A 49 -9.86 -6.51 -3.97
C VAL A 49 -10.52 -5.42 -4.81
N GLY A 50 -9.96 -4.22 -4.84
CA GLY A 50 -10.37 -3.16 -5.77
C GLY A 50 -11.84 -2.71 -5.69
N PHE A 51 -12.34 -2.31 -4.50
CA PHE A 51 -13.71 -1.80 -4.29
C PHE A 51 -14.05 -0.44 -4.94
N SER A 52 -13.28 -0.01 -5.94
CA SER A 52 -13.24 1.35 -6.51
C SER A 52 -12.60 2.40 -5.60
N GLU A 53 -12.18 3.50 -6.23
CA GLU A 53 -11.53 4.63 -5.59
C GLU A 53 -12.49 5.42 -4.69
N VAL A 54 -12.01 5.82 -3.51
CA VAL A 54 -12.80 6.62 -2.54
C VAL A 54 -13.10 8.02 -3.09
N ARG A 55 -12.19 8.56 -3.91
CA ARG A 55 -12.28 9.85 -4.61
C ARG A 55 -11.71 9.69 -6.02
N PRO A 56 -12.03 10.60 -6.96
CA PRO A 56 -11.46 10.55 -8.30
C PRO A 56 -9.92 10.59 -8.26
N LEU A 57 -9.26 9.57 -8.84
CA LEU A 57 -7.80 9.60 -9.00
C LEU A 57 -7.41 10.58 -10.12
N ASP A 58 -6.54 11.52 -9.79
CA ASP A 58 -5.91 12.40 -10.75
C ASP A 58 -4.81 11.67 -11.54
N PRO A 59 -4.34 12.20 -12.69
CA PRO A 59 -3.34 11.53 -13.52
C PRO A 59 -2.07 11.05 -12.77
N PRO A 60 -1.45 11.83 -11.86
CA PRO A 60 -0.28 11.33 -11.13
C PRO A 60 -0.62 10.19 -10.18
N ALA A 61 -1.78 10.19 -9.53
CA ALA A 61 -2.18 9.09 -8.65
C ALA A 61 -2.53 7.82 -9.42
N LYS A 62 -3.03 7.94 -10.65
CA LYS A 62 -3.22 6.79 -11.54
C LYS A 62 -1.91 6.15 -11.99
N VAL A 63 -0.85 6.93 -12.14
CA VAL A 63 0.51 6.40 -12.43
C VAL A 63 1.13 5.77 -11.18
N PHE A 64 0.81 6.31 -10.00
CA PHE A 64 1.31 5.81 -8.74
C PHE A 64 0.68 4.48 -8.31
N THR A 65 -0.65 4.34 -8.50
CA THR A 65 -1.42 3.19 -8.02
C THR A 65 -1.20 1.91 -8.83
#